data_AF-A0A7X7RK24-F1
#
_entry.id   AF-A0A7X7RK24-F1
#
_cell.length_a   1.000
_cell.length_b   1.000
_cell.length_c   1.000
_cell.angle_alpha   90.00
_cell.angle_beta   90.00
_cell.angle_gamma   90.00
#
_symmetry.space_group_name_H-M   'P 1'
#
loop_
_entity.id
_entity.type
_entity.pdbx_description
1 polymer ?
#
loop_
_entity_poly.entity_id
_entity_poly.type
_entity_poly.pdbx_seq_one_letter_code
_entity_poly.pdbx_strand_id
1 'polypeptide(L)'
;MNTDHTAYCLLDSGNGRKLERFGALVLDRPCAQAVWQQSLPARDWSKADAIFIREARTAGWQFRAAWPEYWICELAGVRFRLQATDFGHVGVFPEHALGWQKMRAVAAQQPAGKLNILNLFAYSGGASLALAQAGCTVCHLDASP
;
A
#
# COMPACT_ATOMS: atom_id res chain seq x y z
N MET A 1 -0.30 17.82 -12.73
CA MET A 1 0.23 16.73 -11.88
C MET A 1 -0.90 16.35 -10.93
N ASN A 2 -1.33 15.09 -10.92
CA ASN A 2 -2.53 14.68 -10.19
C ASN A 2 -2.26 14.79 -8.68
N THR A 3 -2.77 15.84 -8.04
CA THR A 3 -2.64 16.14 -6.60
C THR A 3 -3.69 15.36 -5.81
N ASP A 4 -3.83 14.07 -6.09
CA ASP A 4 -4.75 13.25 -5.32
C ASP A 4 -4.07 12.83 -4.02
N HIS A 5 -4.27 13.64 -2.99
CA HIS A 5 -3.76 13.42 -1.64
C HIS A 5 -4.38 12.18 -0.96
N THR A 6 -5.25 11.44 -1.65
CA THR A 6 -5.82 10.18 -1.15
C THR A 6 -5.08 8.95 -1.69
N ALA A 7 -4.27 9.09 -2.74
CA ALA A 7 -3.63 7.96 -3.42
C ALA A 7 -2.23 7.60 -2.88
N TYR A 8 -1.77 6.41 -3.22
CA TYR A 8 -0.38 6.00 -2.99
C TYR A 8 0.60 6.69 -3.95
N CYS A 9 1.79 7.04 -3.45
CA CYS A 9 2.91 7.49 -4.28
C CYS A 9 4.26 7.12 -3.63
N LEU A 10 5.20 6.56 -4.40
CA LEU A 10 6.60 6.49 -3.99
C LEU A 10 7.23 7.87 -4.23
N LEU A 11 7.65 8.55 -3.16
CA LEU A 11 8.20 9.91 -3.22
C LEU A 11 9.70 9.91 -3.48
N ASP A 12 10.44 9.04 -2.78
CA ASP A 12 11.89 8.88 -2.95
C ASP A 12 12.33 7.51 -2.41
N SER A 13 13.55 7.11 -2.76
CA SER A 13 14.20 5.93 -2.20
C SER A 13 15.72 6.06 -2.27
N GLY A 14 16.39 5.36 -1.38
CA GLY A 14 17.85 5.32 -1.32
C GLY A 14 18.33 5.05 0.10
N ASN A 15 19.63 4.80 0.24
CA ASN A 15 20.30 4.50 1.51
C ASN A 15 19.60 3.40 2.31
N GLY A 16 19.07 2.37 1.63
CA GLY A 16 18.36 1.25 2.23
C GLY A 16 16.96 1.59 2.73
N ARG A 17 16.37 2.71 2.29
CA ARG A 17 15.06 3.21 2.73
C ARG A 17 14.19 3.66 1.57
N LYS A 18 12.89 3.81 1.83
CA LYS A 18 11.91 4.36 0.90
C LYS A 18 10.96 5.32 1.62
N LEU A 19 10.66 6.43 0.95
CA LEU A 19 9.73 7.46 1.39
C LEU A 19 8.46 7.35 0.56
N GLU A 20 7.36 7.01 1.19
CA GLU A 20 6.11 6.65 0.51
C GLU A 20 4.96 7.48 1.09
N ARG A 21 4.09 8.01 0.21
CA ARG A 21 2.80 8.56 0.60
C ARG A 21 1.73 7.49 0.51
N PHE A 22 0.94 7.35 1.55
CA PHE A 22 -0.27 6.53 1.60
C PHE A 22 -1.45 7.42 1.99
N GLY A 23 -2.09 8.02 0.98
CA GLY A 23 -3.12 9.02 1.23
C GLY A 23 -2.55 10.23 1.97
N ALA A 24 -3.17 10.58 3.10
CA ALA A 24 -2.78 11.77 3.86
C ALA A 24 -1.42 11.65 4.58
N LEU A 25 -0.86 10.45 4.72
CA LEU A 25 0.33 10.19 5.54
C LEU A 25 1.55 9.83 4.68
N VAL A 26 2.72 10.33 5.08
CA VAL A 26 4.02 10.02 4.49
C VAL A 26 4.83 9.16 5.46
N LEU A 27 5.31 8.02 4.99
CA LEU A 27 6.01 7.02 5.78
C LEU A 27 7.42 6.82 5.26
N ASP A 28 8.38 6.74 6.17
CA ASP A 28 9.74 6.31 5.89
C ASP A 28 9.94 4.87 6.37
N ARG A 29 10.19 3.95 5.43
CA ARG A 29 10.30 2.52 5.72
C ARG A 29 11.60 1.91 5.17
N PRO A 30 12.12 0.84 5.80
CA PRO A 30 13.26 0.10 5.26
C PRO A 30 12.98 -0.49 3.87
N CYS A 31 13.98 -0.43 3.00
CA CYS A 31 14.02 -1.06 1.69
C CYS A 31 15.47 -1.42 1.35
N ALA A 32 15.91 -2.62 1.75
CA ALA A 32 17.31 -3.05 1.61
C ALA A 32 17.82 -3.04 0.15
N GLN A 33 16.91 -3.15 -0.83
CA GLN A 33 17.24 -3.10 -2.24
C GLN A 33 17.51 -1.68 -2.76
N ALA A 34 17.09 -0.63 -2.04
CA ALA A 34 17.33 0.77 -2.41
C ALA A 34 18.76 1.21 -2.05
N VAL A 35 19.75 0.58 -2.67
CA VAL A 35 21.19 0.77 -2.37
C VAL A 35 21.77 2.07 -2.95
N TRP A 36 21.02 2.77 -3.78
CA TRP A 36 21.40 4.05 -4.37
C TRP A 36 21.24 5.22 -3.38
N GLN A 37 21.72 6.40 -3.75
CA GLN A 37 21.53 7.61 -2.93
C GLN A 37 20.10 8.15 -3.05
N GLN A 38 19.62 8.73 -1.95
CA GLN A 38 18.36 9.46 -1.92
C GLN A 38 18.43 10.68 -2.85
N SER A 39 17.37 10.90 -3.62
CA SER A 39 17.32 12.03 -4.56
C SER A 39 16.78 13.30 -3.89
N LEU A 40 15.90 13.15 -2.89
CA LEU A 40 15.39 14.26 -2.10
C LEU A 40 16.37 14.61 -0.97
N PRO A 41 16.47 15.89 -0.59
CA PRO A 41 17.31 16.30 0.51
C PRO A 41 16.77 15.78 1.85
N ALA A 42 17.65 15.64 2.83
CA ALA A 42 17.32 15.12 4.17
C ALA A 42 16.16 15.86 4.85
N ARG A 43 15.99 17.16 4.58
CA ARG A 43 14.87 17.97 5.10
C ARG A 43 13.48 17.49 4.66
N ASP A 44 13.38 16.80 3.52
CA ASP A 44 12.12 16.29 3.00
C ASP A 44 11.83 14.90 3.57
N TRP A 45 12.84 14.06 3.75
CA TRP A 45 12.75 12.82 4.54
C TRP A 45 12.38 13.11 5.99
N SER A 46 12.97 14.15 6.58
CA SER A 46 12.65 14.60 7.95
C SER A 46 11.27 15.23 8.07
N LYS A 47 10.40 15.16 7.04
CA LYS A 47 8.96 15.52 7.13
C LYS A 47 8.05 14.30 7.21
N ALA A 48 8.56 13.07 7.10
CA ALA A 48 7.75 11.86 7.24
C ALA A 48 6.94 11.87 8.55
N ASP A 49 5.67 11.51 8.46
CA ASP A 49 4.75 11.46 9.60
C ASP A 49 5.10 10.28 10.53
N ALA A 50 5.64 9.21 9.96
CA ALA A 50 6.14 8.07 10.71
C ALA A 50 7.37 7.41 10.08
N ILE A 51 8.22 6.83 10.93
CA ILE A 51 9.43 6.12 10.53
C ILE A 51 9.39 4.73 11.14
N PHE A 52 9.60 3.69 10.33
CA PHE A 52 9.76 2.32 10.83
C PHE A 52 11.24 1.96 10.98
N ILE A 53 11.61 1.42 12.15
CA ILE A 53 12.98 0.99 12.49
C ILE A 53 12.96 -0.51 12.82
N ARG A 54 13.77 -1.30 12.10
CA ARG A 54 13.85 -2.77 12.26
C ARG A 54 14.85 -3.22 13.32
N GLU A 55 16.01 -2.60 13.38
CA GLU A 55 17.18 -3.10 14.12
C GLU A 55 17.69 -2.02 15.06
N ALA A 56 17.06 -1.91 16.23
CA ALA A 56 17.47 -1.01 17.31
C ALA A 56 16.85 -1.47 18.65
N ARG A 57 17.34 -0.94 19.78
CA ARG A 57 16.63 -1.01 21.08
C ARG A 57 15.23 -0.39 21.02
N THR A 58 14.96 0.43 20.00
CA THR A 58 13.71 1.15 19.72
C THR A 58 13.03 0.64 18.44
N ALA A 59 13.11 -0.67 18.17
CA ALA A 59 12.43 -1.26 17.02
C ALA A 59 10.92 -0.96 17.05
N GLY A 60 10.35 -0.69 15.87
CA GLY A 60 8.94 -0.32 15.70
C GLY A 60 8.75 1.02 15.01
N TRP A 61 7.51 1.52 15.07
CA TRP A 61 7.12 2.80 14.51
C TRP A 61 7.47 3.97 15.44
N GLN A 62 8.01 5.03 14.87
CA GLN A 62 8.18 6.32 15.50
C GLN A 62 7.26 7.32 14.83
N PHE A 63 6.30 7.86 15.58
CA PHE A 63 5.31 8.81 15.08
C PHE A 63 5.72 10.24 15.44
N ARG A 64 5.60 11.16 14.48
CA ARG A 64 5.92 12.59 14.68
C ARG A 64 4.90 13.31 15.56
N ALA A 65 3.64 12.89 15.49
CA ALA A 65 2.52 13.51 16.17
C ALA A 65 1.54 12.42 16.64
N ALA A 66 0.39 12.84 17.17
CA ALA A 66 -0.71 11.92 17.47
C ALA A 66 -1.05 11.09 16.23
N TRP A 67 -0.99 9.76 16.38
CA TRP A 67 -1.18 8.83 15.28
C TRP A 67 -2.63 8.33 15.22
N PRO A 68 -3.27 8.33 14.03
CA PRO A 68 -4.63 7.82 13.93
C PRO A 68 -4.65 6.30 14.08
N GLU A 69 -5.76 5.77 14.61
CA GLU A 69 -5.97 4.31 14.68
C GLU A 69 -5.94 3.68 13.27
N TYR A 70 -6.50 4.38 12.28
CA TYR A 70 -6.45 4.01 10.88
C TYR A 70 -6.55 5.24 9.98
N TRP A 71 -6.15 5.10 8.72
CA TRP A 71 -6.39 6.10 7.68
C TRP A 71 -6.79 5.43 6.36
N ILE A 72 -7.32 6.22 5.43
CA ILE A 72 -7.73 5.73 4.13
C ILE A 72 -6.67 6.06 3.08
N CYS A 73 -6.36 5.09 2.23
CA CYS A 73 -5.56 5.26 1.03
C CYS A 73 -6.26 4.59 -0.15
N GLU A 74 -6.34 5.29 -1.26
CA GLU A 74 -6.83 4.74 -2.52
C GLU A 74 -5.68 4.18 -3.36
N LEU A 75 -5.84 2.95 -3.83
CA LEU A 75 -4.94 2.35 -4.80
C LEU A 75 -5.76 1.71 -5.90
N ALA A 76 -5.50 2.13 -7.13
CA ALA A 76 -6.14 1.58 -8.32
C ALA A 76 -7.69 1.52 -8.22
N GLY A 77 -8.34 2.55 -7.68
CA GLY A 77 -9.80 2.60 -7.54
C GLY A 77 -10.37 1.72 -6.41
N VAL A 78 -9.53 1.19 -5.53
CA VAL A 78 -9.92 0.47 -4.31
C VAL A 78 -9.46 1.30 -3.11
N ARG A 79 -10.38 1.56 -2.17
CA ARG A 79 -10.07 2.26 -0.93
C ARG A 79 -9.74 1.26 0.17
N PHE A 80 -8.58 1.44 0.80
CA PHE A 80 -8.08 0.59 1.87
C PHE A 80 -8.10 1.33 3.20
N ARG A 81 -8.54 0.63 4.26
CA ARG A 81 -8.29 1.03 5.65
C ARG A 81 -6.89 0.54 6.03
N LEU A 82 -5.96 1.48 6.19
CA LEU A 82 -4.57 1.19 6.53
C LEU A 82 -4.32 1.44 8.02
N GLN A 83 -3.41 0.65 8.59
CA GLN A 83 -2.97 0.76 9.98
C GLN A 83 -1.48 0.43 10.09
N ALA A 84 -0.77 1.10 10.98
CA ALA A 84 0.63 0.78 11.26
C ALA A 84 0.69 -0.53 12.06
N THR A 85 1.29 -1.58 11.48
CA THR A 85 1.46 -2.88 12.17
C THR A 85 2.83 -2.99 12.82
N ASP A 86 2.97 -3.91 13.77
CA ASP A 86 4.23 -4.16 14.48
C ASP A 86 5.39 -4.58 13.55
N PHE A 87 5.08 -5.09 12.36
CA PHE A 87 6.07 -5.57 11.39
C PHE A 87 6.43 -4.56 10.30
N GLY A 88 5.87 -3.33 10.35
CA GLY A 88 6.21 -2.23 9.44
C GLY A 88 5.48 -2.24 8.09
N HIS A 89 4.53 -3.16 7.90
CA HIS A 89 3.56 -3.07 6.81
C HIS A 89 2.36 -2.23 7.23
N VAL A 90 1.57 -1.79 6.25
CA VAL A 90 0.42 -0.89 6.50
C VAL A 90 -0.93 -1.45 6.05
N GLY A 91 -0.97 -2.71 5.61
CA GLY A 91 -2.20 -3.36 5.15
C GLY A 91 -2.39 -3.36 3.63
N VAL A 92 -1.42 -2.89 2.85
CA VAL A 92 -1.47 -2.97 1.37
C VAL A 92 -0.07 -3.05 0.77
N PHE A 93 0.04 -3.71 -0.38
CA PHE A 93 1.24 -3.81 -1.21
C PHE A 93 1.02 -3.08 -2.55
N PRO A 94 1.41 -1.80 -2.64
CA PRO A 94 1.12 -0.94 -3.80
C PRO A 94 1.69 -1.44 -5.13
N GLU A 95 2.76 -2.22 -5.10
CA GLU A 95 3.40 -2.82 -6.27
C GLU A 95 2.45 -3.72 -7.08
N HIS A 96 1.41 -4.29 -6.44
CA HIS A 96 0.42 -5.12 -7.12
C HIS A 96 -0.70 -4.32 -7.79
N ALA A 97 -0.80 -3.00 -7.56
CA ALA A 97 -1.89 -2.16 -8.06
C ALA A 97 -2.03 -2.22 -9.59
N LEU A 98 -0.90 -2.24 -10.32
CA LEU A 98 -0.91 -2.39 -11.77
C LEU A 98 -1.49 -3.76 -12.21
N GLY A 99 -1.18 -4.82 -11.46
CA GLY A 99 -1.74 -6.14 -11.70
C GLY A 99 -3.27 -6.15 -11.53
N TRP A 100 -3.77 -5.51 -10.47
CA TRP A 100 -5.21 -5.39 -10.22
C TRP A 100 -5.92 -4.63 -11.34
N GLN A 101 -5.34 -3.51 -11.82
CA GLN A 101 -5.89 -2.74 -12.93
C GLN A 101 -6.00 -3.59 -14.20
N LYS A 102 -4.94 -4.34 -14.54
CA LYS A 102 -4.93 -5.22 -15.72
C LYS A 102 -5.97 -6.33 -15.61
N MET A 103 -6.03 -7.02 -14.47
CA MET A 103 -7.02 -8.07 -14.22
C MET A 103 -8.45 -7.54 -14.32
N ARG A 104 -8.74 -6.39 -13.70
CA ARG A 104 -10.04 -5.73 -13.79
C ARG A 104 -10.40 -5.34 -15.22
N ALA A 105 -9.45 -4.80 -15.99
CA ALA A 105 -9.67 -4.41 -17.38
C ALA A 105 -10.00 -5.60 -18.28
N VAL A 106 -9.32 -6.74 -18.08
CA VAL A 106 -9.61 -7.99 -18.81
C VAL A 106 -10.97 -8.56 -18.40
N ALA A 107 -11.25 -8.61 -17.10
CA ALA A 107 -12.51 -9.13 -16.57
C ALA A 107 -13.73 -8.33 -17.03
N ALA A 108 -13.60 -7.00 -17.11
CA ALA A 108 -14.67 -6.09 -17.54
C ALA A 108 -15.10 -6.29 -19.02
N GLN A 109 -14.33 -7.05 -19.81
CA GLN A 109 -14.72 -7.41 -21.18
C GLN A 109 -15.70 -8.60 -21.22
N GLN A 110 -15.94 -9.26 -20.08
CA GLN A 110 -16.87 -10.38 -19.97
C GLN A 110 -18.20 -9.91 -19.37
N PRO A 111 -19.32 -10.60 -19.67
CA PRO A 111 -20.58 -10.34 -18.99
C PRO A 111 -20.45 -10.49 -17.45
N ALA A 112 -21.16 -9.63 -16.71
CA ALA A 112 -21.18 -9.71 -15.25
C ALA A 112 -21.63 -11.11 -14.77
N GLY A 113 -20.98 -11.62 -13.73
CA GLY A 113 -21.22 -12.95 -13.17
C GLY A 113 -20.67 -14.12 -14.00
N LYS A 114 -20.07 -13.86 -15.18
CA LYS A 114 -19.53 -14.95 -16.03
C LYS A 114 -18.26 -15.59 -15.45
N LEU A 115 -17.42 -14.80 -14.80
CA LEU A 115 -16.14 -15.24 -14.25
C LEU A 115 -16.25 -15.54 -12.76
N ASN A 116 -15.82 -16.75 -12.38
CA ASN A 116 -15.63 -17.16 -11.00
C ASN A 116 -14.14 -17.11 -10.67
N ILE A 117 -13.77 -16.30 -9.68
CA ILE A 117 -12.38 -16.05 -9.30
C ILE A 117 -12.11 -16.68 -7.94
N LEU A 118 -11.01 -17.41 -7.83
CA LEU A 118 -10.43 -17.83 -6.56
C LEU A 118 -9.16 -17.03 -6.31
N ASN A 119 -9.15 -16.22 -5.24
CA ASN A 119 -7.97 -15.49 -4.79
C ASN A 119 -7.43 -16.14 -3.50
N LEU A 120 -6.27 -16.78 -3.60
CA LEU A 120 -5.60 -17.46 -2.48
C LEU A 120 -4.56 -16.54 -1.85
N PHE A 121 -4.35 -16.63 -0.53
CA PHE A 121 -3.46 -15.74 0.23
C PHE A 121 -3.84 -14.28 -0.02
N ALA A 122 -5.13 -14.02 0.05
CA ALA A 122 -5.75 -12.83 -0.51
C ALA A 122 -5.46 -11.54 0.29
N TYR A 123 -4.92 -11.67 1.51
CA TYR A 123 -4.52 -10.59 2.39
C TYR A 123 -5.66 -9.56 2.56
N SER A 124 -5.37 -8.27 2.49
CA SER A 124 -6.37 -7.20 2.53
C SER A 124 -7.30 -7.11 1.30
N GLY A 125 -7.22 -8.06 0.37
CA GLY A 125 -8.24 -8.26 -0.66
C GLY A 125 -8.15 -7.33 -1.87
N GLY A 126 -7.01 -6.68 -2.13
CA GLY A 126 -6.89 -5.73 -3.24
C GLY A 126 -7.27 -6.32 -4.61
N ALA A 127 -6.79 -7.52 -4.93
CA ALA A 127 -7.18 -8.22 -6.16
C ALA A 127 -8.66 -8.66 -6.15
N SER A 128 -9.16 -9.14 -5.01
CA SER A 128 -10.55 -9.57 -4.85
C SER A 128 -11.52 -8.42 -5.11
N LEU A 129 -11.27 -7.26 -4.51
CA LEU A 129 -12.10 -6.06 -4.68
C LEU A 129 -12.02 -5.52 -6.12
N ALA A 130 -10.83 -5.50 -6.72
CA ALA A 130 -10.67 -5.06 -8.11
C ALA A 130 -11.45 -5.95 -9.10
N LEU A 131 -11.47 -7.27 -8.90
CA LEU A 131 -12.22 -8.19 -9.75
C LEU A 131 -13.72 -8.18 -9.45
N ALA A 132 -14.13 -8.00 -8.19
CA ALA A 132 -15.53 -7.81 -7.83
C ALA A 132 -16.10 -6.52 -8.46
N GLN A 133 -15.32 -5.43 -8.50
CA GLN A 133 -15.68 -4.19 -9.22
C GLN A 133 -15.87 -4.42 -10.73
N ALA A 134 -15.25 -5.45 -11.31
CA ALA A 134 -15.44 -5.85 -12.70
C ALA A 134 -16.71 -6.70 -12.93
N GLY A 135 -17.48 -6.99 -11.88
CA GLY A 135 -18.65 -7.86 -11.93
C GLY A 135 -18.34 -9.35 -11.80
N CYS A 136 -17.14 -9.75 -11.37
CA CYS A 136 -16.82 -11.17 -11.12
C CYS A 136 -17.44 -11.67 -9.81
N THR A 137 -17.73 -12.98 -9.76
CA THR A 137 -17.99 -13.69 -8.50
C THR A 137 -16.63 -14.09 -7.91
N VAL A 138 -16.32 -13.63 -6.69
CA VAL A 138 -14.99 -13.80 -6.10
C VAL A 138 -15.06 -14.61 -4.81
N CYS A 139 -14.31 -15.70 -4.75
CA CYS A 139 -13.93 -16.39 -3.52
C CYS A 139 -12.60 -15.82 -3.02
N HIS A 140 -12.64 -15.18 -1.85
CA HIS A 140 -11.48 -14.63 -1.17
C HIS A 140 -11.07 -15.60 -0.06
N LEU A 141 -9.85 -16.15 -0.14
CA LEU A 141 -9.32 -17.07 0.85
C LEU A 141 -8.02 -16.55 1.45
N ASP A 142 -8.07 -16.28 2.74
CA ASP A 142 -6.90 -16.05 3.60
C ASP A 142 -7.03 -16.90 4.87
N ALA A 143 -5.90 -17.27 5.46
CA ALA A 143 -5.89 -18.03 6.71
C ALA A 143 -6.00 -17.11 7.94
N SER A 144 -5.66 -15.83 7.78
CA SER A 144 -5.87 -14.81 8.80
C SER A 144 -7.35 -14.47 8.89
N PRO A 145 -7.96 -14.47 10.09
CA PRO A 145 -9.32 -14.01 10.30
C PRO A 145 -9.47 -12.49 10.13
#